data_AF-A0A2V6GH06-F1
#
_entry.id   AF-A0A2V6GH06-F1
#
_cell.length_a   1.000
_cell.length_b   1.000
_cell.length_c   1.000
_cell.angle_alpha   90.00
_cell.angle_beta   90.00
_cell.angle_gamma   90.00
#
_symmetry.space_group_name_H-M   'P 1'
#
loop_
_entity.id
_entity.type
_entity.pdbx_description
1 polymer ?
#
loop_
_entity_poly.entity_id
_entity_poly.type
_entity_poly.pdbx_seq_one_letter_code
_entity_poly.pdbx_strand_id
1 'polypeptide(L)'
;MSIRVHSWLKITIAAVTLLGLASCATISHHQFAEPTSGWQTKTGQLMYRTPKTTLIGDAIVRFSKTGNFELTVSKGPGITLLSLRQDATFAEVKGAFARQGWSGPVAKAPQQLRGWLGLRDQFIRAPNQKVVRYAAGNETFLFRF
;
A
#
# COMPACT_ATOMS: atom_id res chain seq x y z
N MET A 1 18.04 -38.61 -41.05
CA MET A 1 18.15 -38.20 -39.64
C MET A 1 17.68 -36.74 -39.48
N SER A 2 16.39 -36.43 -39.60
CA SER A 2 15.88 -35.03 -39.51
C SER A 2 14.46 -34.88 -38.92
N ILE A 3 13.92 -35.95 -38.32
CA ILE A 3 12.52 -35.98 -37.83
C ILE A 3 12.45 -35.70 -36.31
N ARG A 4 13.52 -35.97 -35.55
CA ARG A 4 13.53 -35.78 -34.08
C ARG A 4 13.59 -34.32 -33.64
N VAL A 5 14.24 -33.44 -34.40
CA VAL A 5 14.44 -32.02 -34.01
C VAL A 5 13.14 -31.21 -34.07
N HIS A 6 12.28 -31.48 -35.05
CA HIS A 6 10.99 -30.78 -35.21
C HIS A 6 9.97 -31.12 -34.12
N SER A 7 10.04 -32.33 -33.55
CA SER A 7 9.13 -32.77 -32.48
C SER A 7 9.50 -32.09 -31.16
N TRP A 8 10.79 -31.90 -30.88
CA TRP A 8 11.26 -31.31 -29.64
C TRP A 8 11.00 -29.80 -29.63
N LEU A 9 11.17 -29.11 -30.77
CA LEU A 9 10.88 -27.69 -30.91
C LEU A 9 9.39 -27.36 -30.64
N LYS A 10 8.47 -28.22 -31.10
CA LYS A 10 7.02 -28.04 -30.89
C LYS A 10 6.60 -28.25 -29.42
N ILE A 11 7.24 -29.19 -28.73
CA ILE A 11 6.98 -29.46 -27.30
C ILE A 11 7.47 -28.29 -26.44
N THR A 12 8.64 -27.73 -26.74
CA THR A 12 9.18 -26.58 -26.00
C THR A 12 8.34 -25.32 -26.19
N ILE A 13 7.83 -25.06 -27.41
CA ILE A 13 6.96 -23.91 -27.68
C ILE A 13 5.64 -24.03 -26.90
N ALA A 14 5.01 -25.22 -26.90
CA ALA A 14 3.77 -25.44 -26.17
C ALA A 14 3.91 -25.29 -24.64
N ALA A 15 5.05 -25.69 -24.07
CA ALA A 15 5.32 -25.54 -22.64
C ALA A 15 5.51 -24.06 -22.22
N VAL A 16 6.13 -23.24 -23.08
CA VAL A 16 6.36 -21.80 -22.81
C VAL A 16 5.05 -21.01 -22.88
N THR A 17 4.11 -21.34 -23.76
CA THR A 17 2.79 -20.68 -23.81
C THR A 17 1.91 -21.01 -22.62
N LEU A 18 2.04 -22.21 -22.03
CA LEU A 18 1.24 -22.62 -20.87
C LEU A 18 1.72 -21.96 -19.56
N LEU A 19 3.03 -21.68 -19.43
CA LEU A 19 3.61 -20.98 -18.29
C LEU A 19 3.34 -19.46 -18.31
N GLY A 20 2.98 -18.87 -19.45
CA GLY A 20 2.68 -17.44 -19.58
C GLY A 20 1.33 -17.01 -19.00
N LEU A 21 0.40 -17.94 -18.78
CA LEU A 21 -0.97 -17.63 -18.34
C LEU A 21 -1.18 -17.72 -16.81
N ALA A 22 -0.21 -18.24 -16.06
CA ALA A 22 -0.30 -18.35 -14.59
C ALA A 22 0.16 -17.08 -13.85
N SER A 23 0.73 -16.10 -14.55
CA SER A 23 1.15 -14.82 -13.97
C SER A 23 0.06 -13.76 -14.08
N CYS A 24 -1.19 -14.13 -13.81
CA CYS A 24 -2.18 -13.13 -13.42
C CYS A 24 -1.89 -12.81 -11.95
N ALA A 25 -1.05 -11.79 -11.73
CA ALA A 25 -0.98 -11.13 -10.43
C ALA A 25 -2.43 -10.93 -9.96
N THR A 26 -2.78 -11.45 -8.78
CA THR A 26 -4.13 -11.29 -8.23
C THR A 26 -4.41 -9.80 -8.09
N ILE A 27 -5.03 -9.21 -9.12
CA ILE A 27 -5.57 -7.87 -9.06
C ILE A 27 -6.75 -8.00 -8.12
N SER A 28 -6.60 -7.48 -6.91
CA SER A 28 -7.73 -7.38 -6.00
C SER A 28 -8.79 -6.51 -6.68
N HIS A 29 -9.98 -7.06 -6.90
CA HIS A 29 -11.16 -6.35 -7.41
C HIS A 29 -11.85 -5.50 -6.34
N HIS A 30 -11.21 -5.29 -5.19
CA HIS A 30 -11.78 -4.48 -4.12
C HIS A 30 -11.91 -3.02 -4.54
N GLN A 31 -13.15 -2.54 -4.59
CA GLN A 31 -13.43 -1.15 -4.92
C GLN A 31 -13.41 -0.30 -3.65
N PHE A 32 -12.37 0.51 -3.51
CA PHE A 32 -12.34 1.53 -2.45
C PHE A 32 -13.31 2.67 -2.79
N ALA A 33 -13.84 3.29 -1.74
CA ALA A 33 -14.61 4.52 -1.88
C ALA A 33 -13.71 5.65 -2.39
N GLU A 34 -14.22 6.43 -3.34
CA GLU A 34 -13.52 7.62 -3.82
C GLU A 34 -13.74 8.80 -2.86
N PRO A 35 -12.76 9.72 -2.73
CA PRO A 35 -12.92 10.93 -1.92
C PRO A 35 -14.07 11.79 -2.42
N THR A 36 -15.07 12.01 -1.57
CA THR A 36 -16.22 12.89 -1.83
C THR A 36 -16.25 14.05 -0.84
N SER A 37 -17.21 14.98 -0.96
CA SER A 37 -17.32 16.18 -0.12
C SER A 37 -17.39 15.92 1.39
N GLY A 38 -17.75 14.70 1.81
CA GLY A 38 -17.76 14.27 3.22
C GLY A 38 -16.41 13.84 3.78
N TRP A 39 -15.35 13.85 2.99
CA TRP A 39 -14.00 13.48 3.41
C TRP A 39 -13.21 14.68 3.91
N GLN A 40 -12.36 14.46 4.90
CA GLN A 40 -11.37 15.42 5.36
C GLN A 40 -10.04 15.14 4.68
N THR A 41 -9.34 16.19 4.25
CA THR A 41 -7.97 16.10 3.73
C THR A 41 -7.03 16.86 4.66
N LYS A 42 -5.89 16.27 4.99
CA LYS A 42 -4.82 16.88 5.78
C LYS A 42 -3.51 16.72 5.04
N THR A 43 -2.80 17.82 4.84
CA THR A 43 -1.51 17.87 4.14
C THR A 43 -0.46 18.37 5.10
N GLY A 44 0.70 17.73 5.13
CA GLY A 44 1.75 18.08 6.07
C GLY A 44 2.98 17.21 5.87
N GLN A 45 3.71 16.95 6.95
CA GLN A 45 4.90 16.11 6.93
C GLN A 45 4.73 14.88 7.82
N LEU A 46 5.29 13.77 7.37
CA LEU A 46 5.49 12.55 8.14
C LEU A 46 6.98 12.39 8.46
N MET A 47 7.28 12.14 9.73
CA MET A 47 8.51 11.49 10.15
C MET A 47 8.19 10.06 10.59
N TYR A 48 8.71 9.09 9.86
CA TYR A 48 8.62 7.67 10.17
C TYR A 48 9.99 7.17 10.64
N ARG A 49 10.02 6.42 11.75
CA ARG A 49 11.26 5.85 12.28
C ARG A 49 11.11 4.39 12.66
N THR A 50 12.16 3.65 12.38
CA THR A 50 12.47 2.32 12.92
C THR A 50 13.89 2.36 13.51
N PRO A 51 14.35 1.30 14.19
CA PRO A 51 15.74 1.24 14.67
C PRO A 51 16.78 1.36 13.55
N LYS A 52 16.43 1.07 12.30
CA LYS A 52 17.37 1.04 11.16
C LYS A 52 17.15 2.17 10.15
N THR A 53 16.07 2.94 10.28
CA THR A 53 15.68 3.90 9.23
C THR A 53 14.93 5.07 9.82
N THR A 54 15.27 6.27 9.39
CA THR A 54 14.43 7.47 9.55
C THR A 54 14.04 7.97 8.16
N LEU A 55 12.75 8.15 7.95
CA LEU A 55 12.17 8.76 6.77
C LEU A 55 11.50 10.06 7.19
N ILE A 56 11.73 11.13 6.41
CA ILE A 56 10.93 12.35 6.45
C ILE A 56 10.41 12.61 5.04
N GLY A 57 9.11 12.83 4.90
CA GLY A 57 8.46 13.11 3.63
C GLY A 57 7.18 13.90 3.79
N ASP A 58 6.65 14.39 2.68
CA ASP A 58 5.35 15.05 2.64
C ASP A 58 4.26 13.97 2.74
N ALA A 59 3.18 14.30 3.45
CA ALA A 59 2.07 13.40 3.70
C ALA A 59 0.76 14.07 3.34
N ILE A 60 -0.06 13.37 2.55
CA ILE A 60 -1.46 13.72 2.30
C ILE A 60 -2.30 12.59 2.88
N VAL A 61 -3.15 12.92 3.85
CA VAL A 61 -4.07 12.00 4.50
C VAL A 61 -5.48 12.40 4.16
N ARG A 62 -6.27 11.47 3.64
CA ARG A 62 -7.71 11.66 3.43
C ARG A 62 -8.49 10.62 4.20
N PHE A 63 -9.58 11.02 4.83
CA PHE A 63 -10.43 10.06 5.53
C PHE A 63 -11.88 10.53 5.63
N SER A 64 -12.81 9.57 5.64
CA SER A 64 -14.23 9.81 5.82
C SER A 64 -14.68 9.46 7.24
N LYS A 65 -15.84 9.99 7.66
CA LYS A 65 -16.50 9.59 8.92
C LYS A 65 -16.91 8.11 8.95
N THR A 66 -17.13 7.52 7.78
CA THR A 66 -17.44 6.08 7.62
C THR A 66 -16.19 5.20 7.70
N GLY A 67 -15.02 5.80 7.87
CA GLY A 67 -13.76 5.10 8.03
C GLY A 67 -13.14 4.59 6.74
N ASN A 68 -13.35 5.28 5.62
CA ASN A 68 -12.46 5.15 4.47
C ASN A 68 -11.21 5.99 4.73
N PHE A 69 -10.06 5.50 4.30
CA PHE A 69 -8.77 6.10 4.61
C PHE A 69 -7.82 6.00 3.42
N GLU A 70 -7.14 7.11 3.13
CA GLU A 70 -6.05 7.19 2.16
C GLU A 70 -4.87 7.92 2.78
N LEU A 71 -3.67 7.41 2.51
CA LEU A 71 -2.40 8.04 2.87
C LEU A 71 -1.47 7.97 1.68
N THR A 72 -0.96 9.12 1.25
CA THR A 72 0.15 9.23 0.32
C THR A 72 1.33 9.85 1.04
N VAL A 73 2.50 9.21 0.95
CA VAL A 73 3.78 9.75 1.43
C VAL A 73 4.71 9.93 0.25
N SER A 74 5.29 11.12 0.10
CA SER A 74 6.19 11.46 -1.00
C SER A 74 7.50 12.10 -0.52
N LYS A 75 8.54 12.02 -1.36
CA LYS A 75 9.80 12.72 -1.15
C LYS A 75 10.04 13.71 -2.28
N GLY A 76 9.43 14.88 -2.17
CA GLY A 76 9.43 15.88 -3.24
C GLY A 76 8.54 15.51 -4.42
N PRO A 77 8.52 16.34 -5.47
CA PRO A 77 7.63 16.18 -6.62
C PRO A 77 7.83 14.84 -7.33
N GLY A 78 6.73 14.12 -7.59
CA GLY A 78 6.72 12.90 -8.41
C GLY A 78 7.24 11.62 -7.75
N ILE A 79 7.83 11.68 -6.56
CA ILE A 79 8.36 10.49 -5.87
C ILE A 79 7.39 10.03 -4.79
N THR A 80 6.50 9.08 -5.13
CA THR A 80 5.63 8.42 -4.15
C THR A 80 6.38 7.29 -3.45
N LEU A 81 6.57 7.43 -2.15
CA LEU A 81 7.20 6.43 -1.31
C LEU A 81 6.23 5.37 -0.81
N LEU A 82 5.00 5.81 -0.49
CA LEU A 82 3.91 4.95 -0.01
C LEU A 82 2.58 5.52 -0.51
N SER A 83 1.72 4.67 -1.02
CA SER A 83 0.30 4.93 -1.18
C SER A 83 -0.46 3.84 -0.45
N LEU A 84 -1.36 4.21 0.45
CA LEU A 84 -2.19 3.31 1.25
C LEU A 84 -3.64 3.72 1.04
N ARG A 85 -4.49 2.76 0.64
CA ARG A 85 -5.95 2.87 0.65
C ARG A 85 -6.50 1.79 1.57
N GLN A 86 -7.47 2.14 2.41
CA GLN A 86 -8.01 1.22 3.41
C GLN A 86 -9.45 1.56 3.77
N ASP A 87 -10.27 0.53 3.95
CA ASP A 87 -11.54 0.62 4.64
C ASP A 87 -11.54 -0.27 5.91
N ALA A 88 -12.72 -0.64 6.41
CA ALA A 88 -12.82 -1.46 7.62
C ALA A 88 -12.25 -2.88 7.46
N THR A 89 -12.26 -3.44 6.25
CA THR A 89 -11.99 -4.87 6.01
C THR A 89 -10.82 -5.10 5.07
N PHE A 90 -10.54 -4.15 4.18
CA PHE A 90 -9.59 -4.32 3.09
C PHE A 90 -8.59 -3.18 3.05
N ALA A 91 -7.37 -3.48 2.61
CA ALA A 91 -6.35 -2.47 2.38
C ALA A 91 -5.48 -2.81 1.18
N GLU A 92 -4.96 -1.74 0.58
CA GLU A 92 -3.98 -1.79 -0.50
C GLU A 92 -2.83 -0.85 -0.14
N VAL A 93 -1.60 -1.35 -0.27
CA VAL A 93 -0.36 -0.62 -0.06
C VAL A 93 0.49 -0.73 -1.31
N LYS A 94 0.92 0.40 -1.86
CA LYS A 94 1.76 0.54 -3.05
C LYS A 94 2.94 1.47 -2.76
N GLY A 95 3.91 1.49 -3.67
CA GLY A 95 5.08 2.39 -3.60
C GLY A 95 6.35 1.71 -3.10
N ALA A 96 7.45 2.47 -3.09
CA ALA A 96 8.79 1.97 -2.81
C ALA A 96 8.92 1.22 -1.47
N PHE A 97 8.20 1.65 -0.43
CA PHE A 97 8.22 0.98 0.87
C PHE A 97 7.52 -0.38 0.88
N ALA A 98 6.58 -0.59 -0.04
CA ALA A 98 5.85 -1.85 -0.13
C ALA A 98 6.58 -2.91 -0.97
N ARG A 99 7.77 -2.59 -1.54
CA ARG A 99 8.56 -3.39 -2.49
C ARG A 99 7.75 -3.87 -3.71
N GLN A 100 6.90 -4.87 -3.54
CA GLN A 100 6.01 -5.42 -4.57
C GLN A 100 4.56 -4.94 -4.42
N GLY A 101 4.26 -4.09 -3.43
CA GLY A 101 2.89 -3.76 -3.08
C GLY A 101 2.20 -4.93 -2.38
N TRP A 102 1.12 -4.64 -1.67
CA TRP A 102 0.27 -5.66 -1.06
C TRP A 102 -1.17 -5.20 -1.08
N SER A 103 -2.09 -6.12 -1.32
CA SER A 103 -3.53 -5.85 -1.35
C SER A 103 -4.25 -7.05 -0.77
N GLY A 104 -5.18 -6.83 0.16
CA GLY A 104 -5.87 -7.94 0.83
C GLY A 104 -6.70 -7.53 2.04
N PRO A 105 -7.36 -8.51 2.68
CA PRO A 105 -8.05 -8.28 3.95
C PRO A 105 -7.06 -7.79 5.01
N VAL A 106 -7.42 -6.74 5.76
CA VAL A 106 -6.57 -6.14 6.81
C VAL A 106 -6.13 -7.20 7.83
N ALA A 107 -7.01 -8.15 8.16
CA ALA A 107 -6.70 -9.26 9.07
C ALA A 107 -5.55 -10.16 8.58
N LYS A 108 -5.29 -10.24 7.27
CA LYS A 108 -4.25 -11.06 6.64
C LYS A 108 -3.00 -10.26 6.23
N ALA A 109 -2.91 -8.98 6.61
CA ALA A 109 -1.78 -8.15 6.26
C ALA A 109 -0.45 -8.69 6.85
N PRO A 110 0.65 -8.66 6.07
CA PRO A 110 2.00 -8.92 6.56
C PRO A 110 2.33 -8.07 7.78
N GLN A 111 3.12 -8.63 8.70
CA GLN A 111 3.46 -7.96 9.96
C GLN A 111 4.09 -6.58 9.74
N GLN A 112 4.90 -6.44 8.68
CA GLN A 112 5.60 -5.20 8.32
C GLN A 112 4.65 -4.06 7.91
N LEU A 113 3.40 -4.37 7.55
CA LEU A 113 2.40 -3.36 7.17
C LEU A 113 1.49 -2.97 8.33
N ARG A 114 1.55 -3.68 9.47
CA ARG A 114 0.61 -3.48 10.57
C ARG A 114 0.67 -2.07 11.17
N GLY A 115 1.86 -1.49 11.31
CA GLY A 115 2.01 -0.11 11.75
C GLY A 115 1.33 0.88 10.81
N TRP A 116 1.54 0.73 9.50
CA TRP A 116 0.90 1.58 8.48
C TRP A 116 -0.63 1.47 8.49
N LEU A 117 -1.17 0.25 8.58
CA LEU A 117 -2.61 0.01 8.62
C LEU A 117 -3.29 0.50 9.91
N GLY A 118 -2.53 0.61 11.00
CA GLY A 118 -3.02 1.16 12.28
C GLY A 118 -3.22 2.68 12.27
N LEU A 119 -2.71 3.39 11.26
CA LEU A 119 -2.82 4.85 11.16
C LEU A 119 -4.27 5.31 10.97
N ARG A 120 -5.06 4.56 10.19
CA ARG A 120 -6.48 4.83 9.95
C ARG A 120 -7.22 5.19 11.24
N ASP A 121 -7.07 4.36 12.25
CA ASP A 121 -7.81 4.52 13.50
C ASP A 121 -7.31 5.72 14.32
N GLN A 122 -6.06 6.18 14.12
CA GLN A 122 -5.54 7.38 14.78
C GLN A 122 -6.20 8.63 14.21
N PHE A 123 -6.34 8.68 12.88
CA PHE A 123 -6.94 9.82 12.18
C PHE A 123 -8.45 9.90 12.40
N ILE A 124 -9.14 8.77 12.38
CA ILE A 124 -10.59 8.73 12.62
C ILE A 124 -10.92 9.12 14.06
N ARG A 125 -10.14 8.67 15.05
CA ARG A 125 -10.39 8.97 16.47
C ARG A 125 -10.13 10.43 16.82
N ALA A 126 -9.15 11.08 16.17
CA ALA A 126 -8.72 12.42 16.53
C ALA A 126 -8.58 13.33 15.28
N PRO A 127 -9.68 13.59 14.56
CA PRO A 127 -9.63 14.21 13.22
C PRO A 127 -9.01 15.61 13.21
N ASN A 128 -9.16 16.36 14.31
CA ASN A 128 -8.76 17.76 14.41
C ASN A 128 -7.36 17.98 15.01
N GLN A 129 -6.59 16.93 15.30
CA GLN A 129 -5.25 17.10 15.86
C GLN A 129 -4.24 17.64 14.83
N LYS A 130 -3.49 18.68 15.18
CA LYS A 130 -2.41 19.22 14.33
C LYS A 130 -1.17 18.33 14.30
N VAL A 131 -0.99 17.51 15.34
CA VAL A 131 0.11 16.56 15.46
C VAL A 131 -0.46 15.21 15.83
N VAL A 132 -0.13 14.18 15.04
CA VAL A 132 -0.52 12.79 15.34
C VAL A 132 0.75 12.00 15.60
N ARG A 133 0.82 11.36 16.77
CA ARG A 133 1.92 10.48 17.17
C ARG A 133 1.39 9.08 17.36
N TYR A 134 2.03 8.11 16.72
CA TYR A 134 1.64 6.72 16.81
C TYR A 134 2.87 5.83 16.88
N ALA A 135 2.83 4.82 17.74
CA ALA A 135 3.88 3.81 17.86
C ALA A 135 3.26 2.42 17.67
N ALA A 136 3.91 1.59 16.87
CA ALA A 136 3.50 0.22 16.58
C ALA A 136 4.72 -0.69 16.64
N GLY A 137 4.90 -1.42 17.75
CA GLY A 137 6.14 -2.15 18.00
C GLY A 137 7.35 -1.21 17.97
N ASN A 138 8.30 -1.46 17.07
CA ASN A 138 9.51 -0.65 16.92
C ASN A 138 9.36 0.48 15.88
N GLU A 139 8.16 0.66 15.32
CA GLU A 139 7.84 1.72 14.38
C GLU A 139 7.26 2.93 15.12
N THR A 140 7.69 4.13 14.74
CA THR A 140 7.07 5.38 15.20
C THR A 140 6.72 6.28 14.03
N PHE A 141 5.56 6.91 14.13
CA PHE A 141 4.98 7.79 13.13
C PHE A 141 4.68 9.12 13.81
N LEU A 142 5.21 10.21 13.25
CA LEU A 142 4.92 11.57 13.68
C LEU A 142 4.44 12.37 12.48
N PHE A 143 3.17 12.71 12.47
CA PHE A 143 2.59 13.62 11.49
C PHE A 143 2.48 15.04 12.06
N ARG A 144 2.75 16.04 11.22
CA ARG A 144 2.54 17.47 11.51
C ARG A 144 1.79 18.10 10.35
N PHE A 145 0.60 18.64 10.61
CA PHE A 145 -0.31 19.27 9.64
C PHE A 145 -0.49 20.75 9.93
#